data_AF-A0A1F8QBS2-F1
#
_entry.id   AF-A0A1F8QBS2-F1
#
_cell.length_a   1.000
_cell.length_b   1.000
_cell.length_c   1.000
_cell.angle_alpha   90.00
_cell.angle_beta   90.00
_cell.angle_gamma   90.00
#
_symmetry.space_group_name_H-M   'P 1'
#
loop_
_entity.id
_entity.type
_entity.pdbx_description
1 polymer ?
#
loop_
_entity_poly.entity_id
_entity_poly.type
_entity_poly.pdbx_seq_one_letter_code
_entity_poly.pdbx_strand_id
1 'polypeptide(L)'
;MLLISLFTGCQSGTSGEEIEIKPSPIHEVTVNIAESAPPQVFVYIQGGLPDGCTRFHELKTERGGNTVKITVTNERPREAVCTQVYGYFEQNVNLGTDFTSGVTYTVNVNDKTTSFVMQ
;
A
#
# COMPACT_ATOMS: atom_id res chain seq x y z
N MET A 1 4.70 -29.52 57.55
CA MET A 1 3.57 -29.05 56.73
C MET A 1 3.93 -27.69 56.15
N LEU A 2 4.62 -27.71 55.02
CA LEU A 2 4.87 -26.52 54.20
C LEU A 2 4.75 -27.03 52.75
N LEU A 3 3.52 -26.95 52.21
CA LEU A 3 3.27 -27.29 50.81
C LEU A 3 3.84 -26.16 49.95
N ILE A 4 4.85 -26.47 49.13
CA ILE A 4 5.41 -25.56 48.14
C ILE A 4 4.65 -25.81 46.84
N SER A 5 3.81 -24.86 46.46
CA SER A 5 3.04 -24.89 45.21
C SER A 5 3.93 -24.60 44.01
N LEU A 6 4.17 -25.60 43.18
CA LEU A 6 4.78 -25.44 41.85
C LEU A 6 3.72 -24.91 40.88
N PHE A 7 3.71 -23.60 40.64
CA PHE A 7 3.01 -23.03 39.48
C PHE A 7 3.88 -23.23 38.24
N THR A 8 3.65 -24.34 37.54
CA THR A 8 4.16 -24.53 36.18
C THR A 8 3.32 -23.65 35.25
N GLY A 9 3.74 -22.40 35.05
CA GLY A 9 3.19 -21.55 34.01
C GLY A 9 3.74 -21.99 32.65
N CYS A 10 2.89 -22.53 31.78
CA CYS A 10 3.18 -22.53 30.35
C CYS A 10 3.02 -21.09 29.85
N GLN A 11 4.13 -20.39 29.66
CA GLN A 11 4.14 -19.15 28.88
C GLN A 11 3.98 -19.54 27.41
N SER A 12 2.73 -19.56 26.94
CA SER A 12 2.44 -19.48 25.51
C SER A 12 2.93 -18.13 25.02
N GLY A 13 4.21 -18.05 24.67
CA GLY A 13 4.76 -16.92 23.95
C GLY A 13 4.18 -16.92 22.56
N THR A 14 3.15 -16.11 22.31
CA THR A 14 2.92 -15.59 20.96
C THR A 14 4.18 -14.82 20.62
N SER A 15 5.07 -15.43 19.83
CA SER A 15 6.13 -14.70 19.16
C SER A 15 5.43 -13.75 18.21
N GLY A 16 5.16 -12.53 18.67
CA GLY A 16 4.78 -11.43 17.80
C GLY A 16 5.93 -11.25 16.82
N GLU A 17 5.77 -11.74 15.61
CA GLU A 17 6.74 -11.54 14.55
C GLU A 17 6.88 -10.03 14.38
N GLU A 18 8.07 -9.47 14.60
CA GLU A 18 8.27 -8.03 14.46
C GLU A 18 8.10 -7.67 12.99
N ILE A 19 7.00 -6.96 12.69
CA ILE A 19 6.67 -6.53 11.34
C ILE A 19 7.35 -5.18 11.06
N GLU A 20 8.04 -5.10 9.93
CA GLU A 20 8.56 -3.86 9.39
C GLU A 20 7.67 -3.37 8.24
N ILE A 21 7.29 -2.09 8.30
CA ILE A 21 6.53 -1.41 7.24
C ILE A 21 7.49 -0.49 6.46
N LYS A 22 7.51 -0.63 5.14
CA LYS A 22 8.38 0.14 4.23
C LYS A 22 7.60 0.64 3.01
N PRO A 23 8.02 1.74 2.37
CA PRO A 23 7.46 2.15 1.08
C PRO A 23 7.59 1.02 0.05
N SER A 24 6.50 0.76 -0.66
CA SER A 24 6.47 -0.21 -1.74
C SER A 24 7.20 0.35 -2.98
N PRO A 25 8.09 -0.41 -3.64
CA PRO A 25 8.60 -0.04 -4.95
C PRO A 25 7.44 0.03 -5.94
N ILE A 26 7.29 1.16 -6.64
CA ILE A 26 6.24 1.30 -7.65
C ILE A 26 6.83 1.01 -9.02
N HIS A 27 6.12 0.23 -9.84
CA HIS A 27 6.52 -0.12 -11.21
C HIS A 27 5.70 0.63 -12.25
N GLU A 28 4.38 0.68 -12.05
CA GLU A 28 3.46 1.34 -12.98
C GLU A 28 2.46 2.22 -12.22
N VAL A 29 2.15 3.37 -12.82
CA VAL A 29 1.06 4.25 -12.41
C VAL A 29 0.36 4.72 -13.66
N THR A 30 -0.91 4.34 -13.82
CA THR A 30 -1.72 4.69 -14.98
C THR A 30 -3.04 5.29 -14.51
N VAL A 31 -3.38 6.48 -15.02
CA VAL A 31 -4.65 7.14 -14.71
C VAL A 31 -5.67 6.77 -15.78
N ASN A 32 -6.84 6.31 -15.35
CA ASN A 32 -7.96 5.97 -16.21
C ASN A 32 -9.15 6.85 -15.86
N ILE A 33 -9.78 7.47 -16.85
CA ILE A 33 -11.02 8.24 -16.68
C ILE A 33 -12.14 7.43 -17.32
N ALA A 34 -13.09 6.97 -16.51
CA ALA A 34 -14.22 6.20 -17.00
C ALA A 34 -15.26 7.10 -17.68
N GLU A 35 -15.79 6.61 -18.79
CA GLU A 35 -16.91 7.22 -19.51
C GLU A 35 -18.23 7.03 -18.72
N SER A 36 -18.37 7.78 -17.62
CA SER A 36 -19.57 7.82 -16.78
C SER A 36 -20.12 9.25 -16.63
N ALA A 37 -21.32 9.39 -16.06
CA ALA A 37 -21.94 10.67 -15.79
C ALA A 37 -22.28 10.80 -14.29
N PRO A 38 -21.45 11.51 -13.48
CA PRO A 38 -20.22 12.22 -13.85
C PRO A 38 -19.02 11.28 -14.13
N PRO A 39 -17.97 11.73 -14.85
CA PRO A 39 -16.79 10.92 -15.11
C PRO A 39 -16.04 10.55 -13.83
N GLN A 40 -15.56 9.30 -13.74
CA GLN A 40 -14.83 8.80 -12.58
C GLN A 40 -13.34 8.64 -12.89
N VAL A 41 -12.48 9.09 -11.98
CA VAL A 41 -11.03 8.97 -12.10
C VAL A 41 -10.53 7.79 -11.27
N PHE A 42 -9.79 6.89 -11.91
CA PHE A 42 -9.11 5.76 -11.29
C PHE A 42 -7.61 5.85 -11.50
N VAL A 43 -6.84 5.34 -10.53
CA VAL A 43 -5.40 5.15 -10.66
C VAL A 43 -5.09 3.68 -10.50
N TYR A 44 -4.62 3.06 -11.59
CA TYR A 44 -3.99 1.75 -11.57
C TYR A 44 -2.56 1.90 -11.07
N ILE A 45 -2.17 1.05 -10.11
CA ILE A 45 -0.85 1.01 -9.52
C ILE A 45 -0.37 -0.44 -9.54
N GLN A 46 0.79 -0.69 -10.13
CA GLN A 46 1.52 -1.94 -9.96
C GLN A 46 2.69 -1.71 -9.00
N GLY A 47 2.65 -2.37 -7.84
CA GLY A 47 3.70 -2.31 -6.83
C GLY A 47 4.48 -3.62 -6.74
N GLY A 48 5.71 -3.54 -6.22
CA GLY A 48 6.62 -4.66 -6.12
C GLY A 48 6.63 -5.31 -4.73
N LEU A 49 6.87 -6.62 -4.69
CA LEU A 49 7.14 -7.42 -3.50
C LEU A 49 8.56 -7.97 -3.62
N PRO A 50 9.56 -7.38 -2.93
CA PRO A 50 10.97 -7.72 -3.15
C PRO A 50 11.36 -9.18 -2.86
N ASP A 51 10.62 -9.87 -2.00
CA ASP A 51 10.89 -11.26 -1.63
C ASP A 51 9.61 -12.03 -1.28
N GLY A 52 9.76 -13.33 -1.02
CA GLY A 52 8.64 -14.24 -0.74
C GLY A 52 7.84 -13.95 0.54
N CYS A 53 8.37 -13.16 1.48
CA CYS A 53 7.68 -12.80 2.72
C CYS A 53 7.05 -11.42 2.67
N THR A 54 7.49 -10.55 1.77
CA THR A 54 6.94 -9.21 1.65
C THR A 54 5.50 -9.29 1.14
N ARG A 55 4.61 -8.55 1.79
CA ARG A 55 3.19 -8.44 1.41
C ARG A 55 2.79 -6.99 1.29
N PHE A 56 1.75 -6.74 0.49
CA PHE A 56 1.08 -5.45 0.48
C PHE A 56 0.51 -5.18 1.87
N HIS A 57 0.75 -4.00 2.42
CA HIS A 57 0.24 -3.60 3.74
C HIS A 57 -0.93 -2.63 3.57
N GLU A 58 -0.67 -1.44 3.06
CA GLU A 58 -1.66 -0.37 3.02
C GLU A 58 -1.40 0.60 1.87
N LEU A 59 -2.50 1.19 1.40
CA LEU A 59 -2.52 2.34 0.50
C LEU A 59 -3.34 3.47 1.15
N LYS A 60 -2.75 4.65 1.24
CA LYS A 60 -3.40 5.87 1.75
C LYS A 60 -3.42 6.95 0.67
N THR A 61 -4.58 7.56 0.48
CA THR A 61 -4.80 8.63 -0.51
C THR A 61 -5.09 9.95 0.20
N GLU A 62 -4.36 10.99 -0.15
CA GLU A 62 -4.55 12.36 0.32
C GLU A 62 -4.65 13.28 -0.89
N ARG A 63 -5.57 14.26 -0.85
CA ARG A 63 -5.72 15.24 -1.93
C ARG A 63 -5.63 16.65 -1.39
N GLY A 64 -4.78 17.46 -2.02
CA GLY A 64 -4.61 18.88 -1.74
C GLY A 64 -4.55 19.68 -3.03
N GLY A 65 -5.55 20.54 -3.27
CA GLY A 65 -5.68 21.28 -4.53
C GLY A 65 -5.67 20.35 -5.75
N ASN A 66 -4.71 20.58 -6.65
CA ASN A 66 -4.56 19.79 -7.88
C ASN A 66 -3.58 18.62 -7.75
N THR A 67 -3.15 18.28 -6.53
CA THR A 67 -2.22 17.17 -6.28
C THR A 67 -2.91 16.07 -5.48
N VAL A 68 -2.81 14.85 -5.97
CA VAL A 68 -3.20 13.62 -5.29
C VAL A 68 -1.93 12.90 -4.87
N LYS A 69 -1.77 12.63 -3.58
CA LYS A 69 -0.67 11.85 -3.02
C LYS A 69 -1.20 10.49 -2.61
N ILE A 70 -0.61 9.43 -3.14
CA ILE A 70 -0.91 8.05 -2.81
C ILE A 70 0.34 7.45 -2.18
N THR A 71 0.26 7.09 -0.90
CA THR A 71 1.35 6.42 -0.19
C THR A 71 1.06 4.93 -0.16
N VAL A 72 1.97 4.12 -0.67
CA VAL A 72 1.82 2.67 -0.76
C VAL A 72 2.92 2.01 0.07
N THR A 73 2.54 1.11 0.97
CA THR A 73 3.47 0.43 1.87
C THR A 73 3.34 -1.08 1.75
N ASN A 74 4.46 -1.75 1.97
CA ASN A 74 4.54 -3.18 2.17
C ASN A 74 4.89 -3.48 3.63
N GLU A 75 4.51 -4.67 4.07
CA GLU A 75 4.94 -5.25 5.34
C GLU A 75 5.82 -6.47 5.09
N ARG A 76 6.80 -6.66 5.96
CA ARG A 76 7.70 -7.82 5.94
C ARG A 76 8.12 -8.13 7.38
N PRO A 77 8.10 -9.39 7.80
CA PRO A 77 8.69 -9.74 9.08
C PRO A 77 10.20 -9.54 9.08
N ARG A 78 10.76 -8.90 10.11
CA ARG A 78 12.18 -8.50 10.13
C ARG A 78 13.13 -9.68 9.99
N GLU A 79 12.94 -10.70 10.81
CA GLU A 79 13.85 -11.83 10.97
C GLU A 79 13.48 -13.04 10.09
N ALA A 80 12.50 -12.89 9.20
CA ALA A 80 12.11 -13.96 8.29
C ALA A 80 13.18 -14.21 7.22
N VAL A 81 13.55 -15.48 7.06
CA VAL A 81 14.38 -15.96 5.95
C VAL A 81 13.46 -16.25 4.77
N CYS A 82 13.58 -15.45 3.72
CA CYS A 82 12.64 -15.43 2.60
C CYS A 82 13.31 -15.86 1.30
N THR A 83 12.55 -16.46 0.40
CA THR A 83 13.00 -16.69 -0.98
C THR A 83 13.21 -15.35 -1.68
N GLN A 84 14.28 -15.24 -2.47
CA GLN A 84 14.61 -14.03 -3.24
C GLN A 84 13.82 -13.97 -4.56
N VAL A 85 12.52 -14.28 -4.49
CA VAL A 85 11.62 -14.25 -5.65
C VAL A 85 10.87 -12.93 -5.62
N TYR A 86 11.11 -12.11 -6.64
CA TYR A 86 10.41 -10.84 -6.80
C TYR A 86 8.98 -11.08 -7.29
N GLY A 87 8.01 -10.49 -6.60
CA GLY A 87 6.59 -10.52 -6.96
C GLY A 87 6.02 -9.13 -7.22
N TYR A 88 4.75 -9.08 -7.60
CA TYR A 88 4.01 -7.85 -7.85
C TYR A 88 2.61 -7.94 -7.24
N PHE A 89 2.02 -6.78 -6.96
CA PHE A 89 0.60 -6.63 -6.67
C PHE A 89 0.02 -5.47 -7.49
N GLU A 90 -1.29 -5.48 -7.62
CA GLU A 90 -2.03 -4.46 -8.36
C GLU A 90 -3.07 -3.80 -7.45
N GLN A 91 -3.25 -2.49 -7.60
CA GLN A 91 -4.32 -1.75 -6.96
C GLN A 91 -4.99 -0.81 -7.94
N ASN A 92 -6.32 -0.75 -7.87
CA ASN A 92 -7.15 0.19 -8.61
C ASN A 92 -7.79 1.16 -7.62
N VAL A 93 -7.25 2.37 -7.51
CA VAL A 93 -7.70 3.39 -6.57
C VAL A 93 -8.76 4.24 -7.24
N ASN A 94 -9.99 4.24 -6.71
CA ASN A 94 -11.04 5.17 -7.14
C ASN A 94 -10.81 6.54 -6.47
N LEU A 95 -10.50 7.56 -7.25
CA LEU A 95 -10.36 8.95 -6.77
C LEU A 95 -11.68 9.73 -6.82
N GLY A 96 -12.73 9.13 -7.36
CA GLY A 96 -14.06 9.71 -7.47
C GLY A 96 -14.20 10.66 -8.66
N THR A 97 -15.11 11.62 -8.51
CA THR A 97 -15.62 12.46 -9.61
C THR A 97 -15.36 13.94 -9.38
N ASP A 98 -14.76 14.32 -8.25
CA ASP A 98 -14.58 15.70 -7.82
C ASP A 98 -13.39 16.37 -8.53
N PHE A 99 -13.44 16.43 -9.86
CA PHE A 99 -12.38 17.01 -10.69
C PHE A 99 -12.98 18.04 -11.65
N THR A 100 -12.30 19.17 -11.81
CA THR A 100 -12.75 20.27 -12.65
C THR A 100 -12.23 20.08 -14.07
N SER A 101 -13.13 20.02 -15.05
CA SER A 101 -12.77 19.95 -16.47
C SER A 101 -11.81 21.08 -16.88
N GLY A 102 -10.84 20.76 -17.73
CA GLY A 102 -9.78 21.66 -18.20
C GLY A 102 -8.62 21.84 -17.22
N VAL A 103 -8.71 21.31 -15.99
CA VAL A 103 -7.65 21.41 -14.99
C VAL A 103 -6.69 20.22 -15.09
N THR A 104 -5.39 20.51 -14.98
CA THR A 104 -4.34 19.48 -14.85
C THR A 104 -4.17 19.07 -13.40
N TYR A 105 -4.20 17.76 -13.15
CA TYR A 105 -3.97 17.15 -11.85
C TYR A 105 -2.68 16.34 -11.87
N THR A 106 -1.94 16.39 -10.77
CA THR A 106 -0.73 15.58 -10.56
C THR A 106 -1.03 14.46 -9.59
N VAL A 107 -0.59 13.24 -9.90
CA VAL A 107 -0.70 12.06 -9.05
C VAL A 107 0.72 11.62 -8.67
N ASN A 108 1.02 11.67 -7.37
CA ASN A 108 2.28 11.20 -6.81
C ASN A 108 2.04 9.89 -6.08
N VAL A 109 2.65 8.81 -6.54
CA VAL A 109 2.60 7.48 -5.92
C VAL A 109 4.01 7.10 -5.47
N ASN A 110 4.28 7.23 -4.18
CA ASN A 110 5.64 7.12 -3.63
C ASN A 110 6.67 7.94 -4.45
N ASP A 111 7.56 7.27 -5.17
CA ASP A 111 8.64 7.84 -5.98
C ASP A 111 8.26 8.09 -7.45
N LYS A 112 7.03 7.71 -7.87
CA LYS A 112 6.52 7.98 -9.23
C LYS A 112 5.55 9.15 -9.26
N THR A 113 5.63 9.92 -10.33
CA THR A 113 4.72 11.03 -10.62
C THR A 113 4.14 10.88 -12.01
N THR A 114 2.83 11.08 -12.13
CA THR A 114 2.13 11.21 -13.41
C THR A 114 1.15 12.38 -13.34
N SER A 115 0.58 12.77 -14.48
CA SER A 115 -0.40 13.85 -14.55
C SER A 115 -1.46 13.56 -15.59
N PHE A 116 -2.67 14.07 -15.38
CA PHE A 116 -3.76 14.00 -16.34
C PHE A 116 -4.51 15.34 -16.39
N VAL A 117 -5.12 15.62 -17.54
CA VAL A 117 -6.06 16.73 -17.69
C VAL A 117 -7.45 16.15 -17.56
N MET A 118 -8.27 16.72 -16.68
CA MET A 118 -9.68 16.33 -16.60
C MET A 118 -10.39 16.85 -17.85
N GLN A 119 -11.01 15.93 -18.60
CA GLN A 119 -11.78 16.26 -19.80
C GLN A 119 -13.17 16.79 -19.42
#